data_AF-A0A0F0L1E4-F1
#
_entry.id   AF-A0A0F0L1E4-F1
#
_cell.length_a   1.000
_cell.length_b   1.000
_cell.length_c   1.000
_cell.angle_alpha   90.00
_cell.angle_beta   90.00
_cell.angle_gamma   90.00
#
_symmetry.space_group_name_H-M   'P 1'
#
loop_
_entity.id
_entity.type
_entity.pdbx_description
1 polymer ?
#
loop_
_entity_poly.entity_id
_entity_poly.type
_entity_poly.pdbx_seq_one_letter_code
_entity_poly.pdbx_strand_id
1 'polypeptide(L)'
;MPYSAHRPGRYDSQGRIILDSEPDAVTDDLDFLREFEPTGTEDAARDASSAEATPIAGARTAEETVPEESATVKPPRAPRVRRPRTPREPRTPGSRARTLAILGGAEGEILDRVPGETPRFVQMFFVLAGTALVSAISMLFALTTGVQAAVWLAVPLALVWALIIFNLDRFLTSTMSSTRNVWRLIGLAIPRVIMAAIIGFVVAEPLVLQIFHNDIAREVASTNITQSQSDQEALESGPEKIALDAASAKVAELENQAATGIVAGTDSSSATESAAQATVDDVTAKMTAQQAVIDQARVLYQCELTGEGAGTVPGCTGVNGQGASSDAAKAQLAEAQQTYDALAAQLRTANEELAAAGTAAKENTTSSEAQNREQAKSQLPTARDSYDQALAAYNARADAVAQGNAGAVGLLSQISGLNRLSEKEPSILWAHILIAALFFMIELLPVLVKVLTSYGDPSLYEKAAAIRKQVALDRVTAEGFRDRAQIVTDQSQEIQAEAGSGEPQTRAERREAAEAQERERAEKRAQAQTLEEQEQLVRPTIG
;
A
#
# COMPACT_ATOMS: atom_id res chain seq x y z
N MET A 1 25.94 11.25 -44.75
CA MET A 1 26.30 10.68 -43.44
C MET A 1 25.02 10.22 -42.76
N PRO A 2 24.81 8.93 -42.47
CA PRO A 2 23.58 8.52 -41.80
C PRO A 2 23.75 8.69 -40.29
N TYR A 3 22.89 9.51 -39.70
CA TYR A 3 22.73 9.62 -38.26
C TYR A 3 21.72 8.54 -37.83
N SER A 4 22.22 7.40 -37.37
CA SER A 4 21.43 6.42 -36.63
C SER A 4 22.29 5.89 -35.49
N ALA A 5 22.11 6.47 -34.31
CA ALA A 5 22.63 5.91 -33.07
C ALA A 5 21.60 6.18 -31.96
N HIS A 6 20.63 5.28 -31.82
CA HIS A 6 19.95 5.11 -30.54
C HIS A 6 21.01 4.57 -29.55
N ARG A 7 21.39 5.39 -28.58
CA ARG A 7 22.33 5.05 -27.52
C ARG A 7 21.50 4.60 -26.31
N PRO A 8 21.66 3.37 -25.80
CA PRO A 8 20.98 2.95 -24.57
C PRO A 8 21.52 3.77 -23.39
N GLY A 9 20.63 4.45 -22.66
CA GLY A 9 20.99 5.24 -21.48
C GLY A 9 21.61 4.37 -20.39
N ARG A 10 22.72 4.82 -19.80
CA ARG A 10 23.26 4.20 -18.59
C ARG A 10 22.50 4.73 -17.37
N TYR A 11 22.19 3.82 -16.45
CA TYR A 11 21.53 4.13 -15.18
C TYR A 11 22.58 4.12 -14.06
N ASP A 12 22.43 5.03 -13.09
CA ASP A 12 23.25 5.02 -11.87
C ASP A 12 22.80 3.90 -10.89
N SER A 13 23.51 3.76 -9.76
CA SER A 13 23.20 2.78 -8.70
C SER A 13 21.85 3.03 -8.00
N GLN A 14 21.14 4.10 -8.36
CA GLN A 14 19.79 4.43 -7.90
C GLN A 14 18.75 4.41 -9.03
N GLY A 15 19.09 3.90 -10.22
CA GLY A 15 18.16 3.72 -11.32
C GLY A 15 17.77 5.00 -12.05
N ARG A 16 18.57 6.08 -11.97
CA ARG A 16 18.30 7.34 -12.69
C ARG A 16 19.03 7.37 -14.04
N ILE A 17 18.37 7.92 -15.06
CA ILE A 17 18.94 8.10 -16.41
C ILE A 17 20.01 9.20 -16.35
N ILE A 18 21.25 8.86 -16.67
CA ILE A 18 22.35 9.82 -16.78
C ILE A 18 22.32 10.43 -18.18
N LEU A 19 22.10 11.75 -18.27
CA LEU A 19 22.23 12.52 -19.51
C LEU A 19 23.64 13.13 -19.52
N ASP A 20 24.53 12.61 -20.37
CA ASP A 20 25.86 13.19 -20.57
C ASP A 20 25.72 14.57 -21.24
N SER A 21 25.88 15.65 -20.47
CA SER A 21 26.03 17.01 -21.00
C SER A 21 27.50 17.44 -20.97
N GLU A 22 28.04 17.61 -22.18
CA GLU A 22 29.29 18.27 -22.60
C GLU A 22 30.66 17.72 -22.14
N PRO A 23 31.67 17.68 -23.06
CA PRO A 23 33.01 17.18 -22.77
C PRO A 23 33.91 18.36 -22.42
N ASP A 24 34.04 18.71 -21.13
CA ASP A 24 35.19 19.46 -20.55
C ASP A 24 34.96 19.80 -19.07
N ALA A 25 34.46 18.85 -18.26
CA ALA A 25 34.38 19.02 -16.82
C ALA A 25 35.54 18.28 -16.13
N VAL A 26 36.54 19.06 -15.74
CA VAL A 26 37.68 18.67 -14.90
C VAL A 26 37.17 18.00 -13.62
N THR A 27 37.66 16.79 -13.36
CA THR A 27 37.50 16.10 -12.07
C THR A 27 38.32 16.82 -11.01
N ASP A 28 37.67 17.31 -9.95
CA ASP A 28 38.37 17.74 -8.75
C ASP A 28 37.60 17.28 -7.50
N ASP A 29 38.18 16.22 -6.93
CA ASP A 29 38.46 15.97 -5.52
C ASP A 29 37.45 16.32 -4.41
N LEU A 30 37.11 15.22 -3.72
CA LEU A 30 36.83 15.06 -2.31
C LEU A 30 37.63 16.02 -1.41
N ASP A 31 36.98 17.04 -0.86
CA ASP A 31 37.29 17.55 0.47
C ASP A 31 36.13 18.44 0.95
N PHE A 32 36.02 18.66 2.25
CA PHE A 32 34.89 19.30 2.96
C PHE A 32 33.74 18.37 3.32
N LEU A 33 33.91 17.64 4.44
CA LEU A 33 33.01 17.71 5.60
C LEU A 33 33.61 16.88 6.77
N ARG A 34 34.68 17.41 7.39
CA ARG A 34 35.04 17.11 8.78
C ARG A 34 35.68 18.36 9.38
N GLU A 35 34.94 19.05 10.24
CA GLU A 35 35.50 19.82 11.36
C GLU A 35 34.31 20.22 12.26
N PHE A 36 34.17 19.58 13.42
CA PHE A 36 33.53 20.21 14.57
C PHE A 36 34.06 19.56 15.85
N GLU A 37 35.15 20.11 16.38
CA GLU A 37 35.61 19.89 17.74
C GLU A 37 35.29 21.14 18.60
N PRO A 38 34.76 20.98 19.82
CA PRO A 38 34.62 22.08 20.76
C PRO A 38 35.87 22.19 21.66
N THR A 39 36.49 23.36 21.71
CA THR A 39 37.48 23.74 22.74
C THR A 39 36.79 24.74 23.68
N GLY A 40 36.63 24.42 24.97
CA GLY A 40 37.59 24.60 26.07
C GLY A 40 36.85 25.42 27.14
N THR A 41 37.07 25.36 28.45
CA THR A 41 38.18 24.96 29.32
C THR A 41 37.60 24.81 30.75
N GLU A 42 37.87 23.71 31.46
CA GLU A 42 38.86 23.56 32.55
C GLU A 42 38.55 24.34 33.84
N ASP A 43 38.25 23.59 34.92
CA ASP A 43 39.11 23.43 36.10
C ASP A 43 38.44 22.37 37.02
N ALA A 44 38.98 21.15 37.11
CA ALA A 44 39.95 20.69 38.12
C ALA A 44 39.45 20.86 39.57
N ALA A 45 39.55 19.93 40.51
CA ALA A 45 39.90 18.51 40.56
C ALA A 45 39.89 18.20 42.08
N ARG A 46 39.37 17.02 42.46
CA ARG A 46 39.81 16.20 43.62
C ARG A 46 39.58 16.79 45.03
N ASP A 47 39.28 16.05 46.10
CA ASP A 47 39.31 14.63 46.41
C ASP A 47 38.27 14.34 47.50
N ALA A 48 37.83 13.09 47.53
CA ALA A 48 37.14 12.48 48.64
C ALA A 48 38.14 12.00 49.71
N SER A 49 37.84 12.15 51.01
CA SER A 49 38.08 11.11 52.02
C SER A 49 37.55 11.53 53.40
N SER A 50 36.60 10.72 53.90
CA SER A 50 36.60 10.00 55.18
C SER A 50 37.24 10.61 56.44
N ALA A 51 36.37 10.72 57.47
CA ALA A 51 36.52 10.21 58.85
C ALA A 51 37.79 10.50 59.66
N GLU A 52 37.63 11.07 60.87
CA GLU A 52 37.58 10.32 62.14
C GLU A 52 37.88 11.22 63.39
N ALA A 53 36.99 11.09 64.39
CA ALA A 53 37.17 11.17 65.85
C ALA A 53 37.89 12.35 66.59
N THR A 54 37.08 13.14 67.33
CA THR A 54 37.07 13.49 68.80
C THR A 54 38.38 13.75 69.61
N PRO A 55 38.33 14.22 70.90
CA PRO A 55 37.41 15.11 71.66
C PRO A 55 38.21 16.30 72.33
N ILE A 56 37.68 17.25 73.12
CA ILE A 56 37.50 17.21 74.60
C ILE A 56 37.10 18.62 75.12
N ALA A 57 36.04 18.63 75.96
CA ALA A 57 35.71 19.41 77.16
C ALA A 57 35.91 20.95 77.29
N GLY A 58 34.88 21.58 77.89
CA GLY A 58 35.06 22.21 79.21
C GLY A 58 34.25 23.48 79.54
N ALA A 59 33.40 23.37 80.58
CA ALA A 59 32.83 24.41 81.48
C ALA A 59 31.80 25.41 80.90
N ARG A 60 30.52 25.49 81.31
CA ARG A 60 29.82 25.62 82.62
C ARG A 60 30.20 26.82 83.50
N THR A 61 29.23 27.71 83.69
CA THR A 61 28.91 28.52 84.88
C THR A 61 27.48 29.08 84.63
N ALA A 62 26.44 28.60 85.32
CA ALA A 62 25.93 29.04 86.64
C ALA A 62 25.63 30.56 86.64
N GLU A 63 24.38 30.97 86.41
CA GLU A 63 23.24 31.04 87.35
C GLU A 63 23.29 32.33 88.19
N GLU A 64 22.36 33.24 87.93
CA GLU A 64 21.97 34.26 88.89
C GLU A 64 20.47 34.59 88.75
N THR A 65 19.79 34.39 89.87
CA THR A 65 18.38 34.56 90.19
C THR A 65 17.95 36.02 90.30
N VAL A 66 16.70 36.34 89.92
CA VAL A 66 15.99 37.57 90.31
C VAL A 66 14.54 37.22 90.70
N PRO A 67 13.97 37.83 91.76
CA PRO A 67 12.82 37.27 92.48
C PRO A 67 11.45 37.80 92.02
N GLU A 68 10.48 37.09 92.58
CA GLU A 68 9.02 37.10 92.53
C GLU A 68 8.34 38.44 92.91
N GLU A 69 7.35 38.90 92.12
CA GLU A 69 6.28 39.76 92.64
C GLU A 69 4.96 39.72 91.85
N SER A 70 3.90 39.38 92.59
CA SER A 70 2.48 39.77 92.49
C SER A 70 1.54 39.27 91.38
N ALA A 71 0.44 38.72 91.89
CA ALA A 71 -0.75 38.18 91.28
C ALA A 71 -1.58 39.15 90.41
N THR A 72 -2.19 38.61 89.35
CA THR A 72 -3.56 38.98 88.92
C THR A 72 -4.31 37.75 88.40
N VAL A 73 -5.47 37.50 89.02
CA VAL A 73 -6.36 36.36 88.81
C VAL A 73 -7.17 36.54 87.52
N LYS A 74 -7.13 35.57 86.60
CA LYS A 74 -8.08 35.41 85.47
C LYS A 74 -9.06 34.26 85.76
N PRO A 75 -10.35 34.37 85.39
CA PRO A 75 -11.36 33.39 85.76
C PRO A 75 -11.20 32.05 85.01
N PRO A 76 -11.69 30.93 85.58
CA PRO A 76 -11.41 29.59 85.09
C PRO A 76 -12.15 29.29 83.78
N ARG A 77 -11.40 28.84 82.77
CA ARG A 77 -11.92 28.36 81.49
C ARG A 77 -12.46 26.94 81.67
N ALA A 78 -13.72 26.72 81.28
CA ALA A 78 -14.40 25.42 81.37
C ALA A 78 -13.61 24.28 80.67
N PRO A 79 -13.65 23.04 81.20
CA PRO A 79 -12.87 21.92 80.67
C PRO A 79 -13.43 21.49 79.30
N ARG A 80 -12.60 21.55 78.26
CA ARG A 80 -12.93 20.99 76.94
C ARG A 80 -13.00 19.48 77.03
N VAL A 81 -14.17 18.91 76.77
CA VAL A 81 -14.39 17.47 76.57
C VAL A 81 -13.45 16.97 75.47
N ARG A 82 -12.55 16.04 75.81
CA ARG A 82 -11.70 15.35 74.83
C ARG A 82 -12.59 14.48 73.95
N ARG A 83 -12.73 14.84 72.68
CA ARG A 83 -13.36 13.97 71.67
C ARG A 83 -12.64 12.62 71.64
N PRO A 84 -13.36 11.48 71.54
CA PRO A 84 -12.71 10.18 71.41
C PRO A 84 -11.85 10.18 70.13
N ARG A 85 -10.59 9.73 70.25
CA ARG A 85 -9.74 9.49 69.08
C ARG A 85 -10.39 8.36 68.29
N THR A 86 -10.82 8.67 67.07
CA THR A 86 -11.13 7.66 66.07
C THR A 86 -9.94 6.69 65.97
N PRO A 87 -10.16 5.36 65.94
CA PRO A 87 -9.07 4.42 65.70
C PRO A 87 -8.43 4.79 64.37
N ARG A 88 -7.11 5.05 64.37
CA ARG A 88 -6.37 5.15 63.12
C ARG A 88 -6.28 3.74 62.55
N GLU A 89 -6.90 3.52 61.40
CA GLU A 89 -6.71 2.29 60.63
C GLU A 89 -5.20 2.09 60.37
N PRO A 90 -4.68 0.86 60.55
CA PRO A 90 -3.27 0.59 60.33
C PRO A 90 -2.94 0.85 58.85
N ARG A 91 -1.93 1.71 58.61
CA ARG A 91 -1.42 1.99 57.26
C ARG A 91 -0.89 0.68 56.65
N THR A 92 -1.49 0.24 55.55
CA THR A 92 -1.05 -0.92 54.77
C THR A 92 0.29 -0.63 54.08
N PRO A 93 1.35 -1.41 54.32
CA PRO A 93 2.56 -1.35 53.49
C PRO A 93 2.27 -1.98 52.12
N GLY A 94 2.60 -1.30 51.01
CA GLY A 94 2.58 -1.91 49.66
C GLY A 94 1.52 -1.41 48.66
N SER A 95 1.20 -0.11 48.62
CA SER A 95 0.18 0.46 47.72
C SER A 95 0.34 0.08 46.23
N ARG A 96 1.58 0.04 45.72
CA ARG A 96 1.83 -0.35 44.31
C ARG A 96 1.56 -1.83 44.05
N ALA A 97 2.04 -2.73 44.90
CA ALA A 97 1.77 -4.16 44.78
C ALA A 97 0.27 -4.46 44.92
N ARG A 98 -0.42 -3.72 45.80
CA ARG A 98 -1.89 -3.78 45.95
C ARG A 98 -2.61 -3.34 44.68
N THR A 99 -2.24 -2.20 44.09
CA THR A 99 -2.83 -1.72 42.83
C THR A 99 -2.59 -2.71 41.70
N LEU A 100 -1.39 -3.26 41.58
CA LEU A 100 -1.05 -4.28 40.58
C LEU A 100 -1.88 -5.57 40.80
N ALA A 101 -2.03 -6.02 42.04
CA ALA A 101 -2.88 -7.18 42.36
C ALA A 101 -4.35 -6.95 42.02
N ILE A 102 -4.88 -5.74 42.25
CA ILE A 102 -6.25 -5.38 41.86
C ILE A 102 -6.42 -5.41 40.33
N LEU A 103 -5.45 -4.87 39.59
CA LEU A 103 -5.42 -4.95 38.14
C LEU A 103 -5.29 -6.40 37.65
N GLY A 104 -4.58 -7.26 38.39
CA GLY A 104 -4.50 -8.71 38.18
C GLY A 104 -5.76 -9.50 38.55
N GLY A 105 -6.84 -8.84 38.99
CA GLY A 105 -8.14 -9.46 39.26
C GLY A 105 -8.47 -9.72 40.73
N ALA A 106 -7.67 -9.21 41.69
CA ALA A 106 -7.98 -9.30 43.11
C ALA A 106 -8.98 -8.24 43.58
N GLU A 107 -9.82 -8.59 44.56
CA GLU A 107 -10.64 -7.65 45.32
C GLU A 107 -9.82 -7.11 46.49
N GLY A 108 -9.60 -5.80 46.51
CA GLY A 108 -8.68 -5.15 47.45
C GLY A 108 -9.00 -5.46 48.91
N GLU A 109 -10.27 -5.46 49.30
CA GLU A 109 -10.69 -5.69 50.68
C GLU A 109 -10.49 -7.14 51.16
N ILE A 110 -10.51 -8.11 50.24
CA ILE A 110 -10.21 -9.52 50.57
C ILE A 110 -8.70 -9.70 50.68
N LEU A 111 -7.95 -9.07 49.78
CA LEU A 111 -6.50 -9.13 49.75
C LEU A 111 -5.88 -8.52 51.01
N ASP A 112 -6.47 -7.45 51.54
CA ASP A 112 -6.03 -6.80 52.79
C ASP A 112 -6.14 -7.76 54.01
N ARG A 113 -7.00 -8.78 53.95
CA ARG A 113 -7.12 -9.83 54.98
C ARG A 113 -6.18 -11.02 54.78
N VAL A 114 -5.68 -11.23 53.55
CA VAL A 114 -4.81 -12.35 53.16
C VAL A 114 -3.63 -11.83 52.32
N PRO A 115 -2.71 -11.05 52.91
CA PRO A 115 -1.63 -10.40 52.15
C PRO A 115 -0.65 -11.41 51.52
N GLY A 116 -0.58 -12.65 52.04
CA GLY A 116 0.25 -13.73 51.49
C GLY A 116 -0.10 -14.16 50.06
N GLU A 117 -1.30 -13.83 49.56
CA GLU A 117 -1.73 -14.15 48.19
C GLU A 117 -1.42 -13.02 47.19
N THR A 118 -0.91 -11.87 47.65
CA THR A 118 -0.57 -10.70 46.80
C THR A 118 0.39 -11.05 45.66
N PRO A 119 1.49 -11.79 45.87
CA PRO A 119 2.43 -12.11 44.79
C PRO A 119 1.78 -12.87 43.62
N ARG A 120 0.81 -13.75 43.91
CA ARG A 120 0.08 -14.52 42.90
C ARG A 120 -0.74 -13.61 41.97
N PHE A 121 -1.44 -12.63 42.54
CA PHE A 121 -2.23 -11.67 41.76
C PHE A 121 -1.35 -10.64 41.03
N VAL A 122 -0.20 -10.25 41.60
CA VAL A 122 0.79 -9.43 40.91
C VAL A 122 1.40 -10.19 39.71
N GLN A 123 1.68 -11.48 39.85
CA GLN A 123 2.13 -12.31 38.72
C GLN A 123 1.06 -12.40 37.64
N MET A 124 -0.22 -12.60 38.03
CA MET A 124 -1.35 -12.59 37.09
C MET A 124 -1.45 -11.25 36.33
N PHE A 125 -1.24 -10.12 37.01
CA PHE A 125 -1.19 -8.81 36.35
C PHE A 125 -0.12 -8.75 35.25
N PHE A 126 1.11 -9.21 35.51
CA PHE A 126 2.16 -9.17 34.49
C PHE A 126 1.86 -10.08 33.30
N VAL A 127 1.21 -11.22 33.53
CA VAL A 127 0.76 -12.10 32.44
C VAL A 127 -0.30 -11.41 31.58
N LEU A 128 -1.32 -10.79 32.20
CA LEU A 128 -2.38 -10.05 31.50
C LEU A 128 -1.86 -8.77 30.81
N ALA A 129 -0.91 -8.06 31.42
CA ALA A 129 -0.28 -6.89 30.83
C ALA A 129 0.65 -7.28 29.67
N GLY A 130 1.28 -8.45 29.75
CA GLY A 130 2.12 -9.00 28.68
C GLY A 130 1.31 -9.33 27.42
N THR A 131 0.17 -10.01 27.55
CA THR A 131 -0.73 -10.30 26.41
C THR A 131 -1.26 -9.00 25.80
N ALA A 132 -1.71 -8.05 26.63
CA ALA A 132 -2.17 -6.74 26.17
C ALA A 132 -1.08 -5.93 25.44
N LEU A 133 0.16 -5.95 25.92
CA LEU A 133 1.30 -5.26 25.29
C LEU A 133 1.63 -5.85 23.92
N VAL A 134 1.69 -7.18 23.84
CA VAL A 134 1.94 -7.88 22.57
C VAL A 134 0.85 -7.56 21.55
N SER A 135 -0.41 -7.57 21.98
CA SER A 135 -1.54 -7.16 21.13
C SER A 135 -1.44 -5.69 20.69
N ALA A 136 -1.00 -4.79 21.58
CA ALA A 136 -0.78 -3.38 21.25
C ALA A 136 0.28 -3.19 20.16
N ILE A 137 1.41 -3.90 20.26
CA ILE A 137 2.50 -3.83 19.28
C ILE A 137 2.02 -4.36 17.92
N SER A 138 1.29 -5.48 17.92
CA SER A 138 0.70 -6.04 16.69
C SER A 138 -0.30 -5.07 16.04
N MET A 139 -1.21 -4.50 16.83
CA MET A 139 -2.20 -3.55 16.34
C MET A 139 -1.56 -2.26 15.82
N LEU A 140 -0.54 -1.74 16.51
CA LEU A 140 0.24 -0.59 16.05
C LEU A 140 0.84 -0.88 14.67
N PHE A 141 1.47 -2.03 14.51
CA PHE A 141 2.07 -2.44 13.24
C PHE A 141 1.02 -2.62 12.14
N ALA A 142 -0.11 -3.27 12.44
CA ALA A 142 -1.21 -3.43 11.51
C ALA A 142 -1.75 -2.08 11.01
N LEU A 143 -1.84 -1.08 11.90
CA LEU A 143 -2.28 0.27 11.55
C LEU A 143 -1.24 1.05 10.73
N THR A 144 0.04 0.96 11.06
CA THR A 144 1.10 1.70 10.36
C THR A 144 1.44 1.10 9.01
N THR A 145 1.41 -0.23 8.89
CA THR A 145 1.90 -0.92 7.69
C THR A 145 0.76 -1.43 6.82
N GLY A 146 -0.33 -1.90 7.44
CA GLY A 146 -1.51 -2.36 6.70
C GLY A 146 -2.39 -1.20 6.24
N VAL A 147 -2.81 -0.33 7.17
CA VAL A 147 -3.73 0.79 6.90
C VAL A 147 -2.98 2.08 6.50
N GLN A 148 -1.65 2.10 6.61
CA GLN A 148 -0.82 3.30 6.38
C GLN A 148 -1.30 4.52 7.20
N ALA A 149 -1.86 4.27 8.39
CA ALA A 149 -2.31 5.32 9.27
C ALA A 149 -1.12 6.11 9.82
N ALA A 150 -1.28 7.42 9.96
CA ALA A 150 -0.26 8.25 10.57
C ALA A 150 0.04 7.77 12.01
N VAL A 151 1.33 7.70 12.37
CA VAL A 151 1.78 7.13 13.66
C VAL A 151 1.10 7.79 14.86
N TRP A 152 0.83 9.10 14.79
CA TRP A 152 0.15 9.84 15.86
C TRP A 152 -1.31 9.41 16.09
N LEU A 153 -1.98 8.86 15.07
CA LEU A 153 -3.31 8.23 15.18
C LEU A 153 -3.19 6.75 15.58
N ALA A 154 -2.16 6.05 15.09
CA ALA A 154 -1.99 4.63 15.33
C ALA A 154 -1.69 4.30 16.81
N VAL A 155 -0.87 5.11 17.49
CA VAL A 155 -0.51 4.93 18.90
C VAL A 155 -1.72 4.96 19.85
N PRO A 156 -2.58 5.99 19.88
CA PRO A 156 -3.73 6.01 20.78
C PRO A 156 -4.72 4.89 20.46
N LEU A 157 -4.91 4.53 19.18
CA LEU A 157 -5.80 3.45 18.79
C LEU A 157 -5.28 2.07 19.26
N ALA A 158 -3.98 1.82 19.13
CA ALA A 158 -3.33 0.62 19.66
C ALA A 158 -3.43 0.54 21.20
N LEU A 159 -3.33 1.66 21.91
CA LEU A 159 -3.50 1.70 23.37
C LEU A 159 -4.95 1.38 23.80
N VAL A 160 -5.95 1.91 23.08
CA VAL A 160 -7.36 1.56 23.32
C VAL A 160 -7.59 0.08 23.09
N TRP A 161 -7.02 -0.50 22.02
CA TRP A 161 -7.09 -1.93 21.77
C TRP A 161 -6.44 -2.77 22.88
N ALA A 162 -5.25 -2.38 23.33
CA ALA A 162 -4.56 -3.02 24.44
C ALA A 162 -5.42 -3.02 25.72
N LEU A 163 -6.12 -1.91 26.00
CA LEU A 163 -7.03 -1.80 27.14
C LEU A 163 -8.23 -2.74 27.01
N ILE A 164 -8.77 -2.91 25.81
CA ILE A 164 -9.87 -3.84 25.52
C ILE A 164 -9.42 -5.27 25.80
N ILE A 165 -8.27 -5.69 25.26
CA ILE A 165 -7.71 -7.03 25.48
C ILE A 165 -7.42 -7.24 26.97
N PHE A 166 -6.75 -6.30 27.62
CA PHE A 166 -6.49 -6.38 29.05
C PHE A 166 -7.78 -6.55 29.88
N ASN A 167 -8.84 -5.80 29.55
CA ASN A 167 -10.12 -5.91 30.25
C ASN A 167 -10.79 -7.26 30.02
N LEU A 168 -10.80 -7.74 28.78
CA LEU A 168 -11.41 -9.01 28.39
C LEU A 168 -10.67 -10.20 29.01
N ASP A 169 -9.35 -10.21 28.95
CA ASP A 169 -8.48 -11.21 29.57
C ASP A 169 -8.68 -11.25 31.08
N ARG A 170 -8.74 -10.06 31.72
CA ARG A 170 -9.01 -9.92 33.15
C ARG A 170 -10.40 -10.43 33.52
N PHE A 171 -11.42 -10.11 32.73
CA PHE A 171 -12.78 -10.58 32.96
C PHE A 171 -12.84 -12.11 32.92
N LEU A 172 -12.30 -12.72 31.86
CA LEU A 172 -12.31 -14.17 31.66
C LEU A 172 -11.45 -14.93 32.68
N THR A 173 -10.35 -14.35 33.17
CA THR A 173 -9.54 -14.97 34.23
C THR A 173 -10.17 -14.83 35.63
N SER A 174 -10.95 -13.77 35.86
CA SER A 174 -11.63 -13.53 37.15
C SER A 174 -12.84 -14.43 37.39
N THR A 175 -13.48 -14.95 36.34
CA THR A 175 -14.67 -15.82 36.44
C THR A 175 -14.33 -17.27 36.78
N MET A 176 -13.05 -17.64 36.79
CA MET A 176 -12.58 -18.99 37.05
C MET A 176 -12.32 -19.22 38.55
N SER A 177 -13.09 -20.13 39.15
CA SER A 177 -12.99 -20.55 40.56
C SER A 177 -12.35 -21.93 40.70
N SER A 178 -11.64 -22.18 41.80
CA SER A 178 -11.08 -23.50 42.11
C SER A 178 -12.12 -24.63 42.15
N THR A 179 -11.79 -25.75 41.50
CA THR A 179 -12.59 -26.98 41.56
C THR A 179 -11.68 -28.20 41.36
N ARG A 180 -12.02 -29.32 42.02
CA ARG A 180 -11.26 -30.58 41.90
C ARG A 180 -11.50 -31.31 40.57
N ASN A 181 -12.53 -30.92 39.82
CA ASN A 181 -12.90 -31.57 38.56
C ASN A 181 -12.15 -30.92 37.39
N VAL A 182 -11.07 -31.55 36.92
CA VAL A 182 -10.25 -31.09 35.78
C VAL A 182 -11.10 -30.83 34.54
N TRP A 183 -12.05 -31.70 34.22
CA TRP A 183 -12.97 -31.53 33.07
C TRP A 183 -13.83 -30.27 33.18
N ARG A 184 -14.22 -29.87 34.39
CA ARG A 184 -15.00 -28.64 34.62
C ARG A 184 -14.11 -27.40 34.48
N LEU A 185 -12.84 -27.46 34.91
CA LEU A 185 -11.85 -26.39 34.68
C LEU A 185 -11.56 -26.22 33.19
N ILE A 186 -11.33 -27.32 32.46
CA ILE A 186 -11.13 -27.30 31.00
C ILE A 186 -12.36 -26.73 30.31
N GLY A 187 -13.57 -27.18 30.68
CA GLY A 187 -14.83 -26.67 30.12
C GLY A 187 -15.01 -25.16 30.32
N LEU A 188 -14.61 -24.62 31.48
CA LEU A 188 -14.66 -23.18 31.75
C LEU A 188 -13.58 -22.39 30.98
N ALA A 189 -12.48 -23.04 30.59
CA ALA A 189 -11.40 -22.45 29.82
C ALA A 189 -11.65 -22.43 28.30
N ILE A 190 -12.53 -23.29 27.77
CA ILE A 190 -12.82 -23.41 26.33
C ILE A 190 -13.13 -22.06 25.65
N PRO A 191 -14.04 -21.20 26.16
CA PRO A 191 -14.36 -19.94 25.51
C PRO A 191 -13.13 -19.06 25.32
N ARG A 192 -12.20 -19.12 26.28
CA ARG A 192 -10.94 -18.38 26.21
C ARG A 192 -9.93 -19.02 25.27
N VAL A 193 -9.85 -20.34 25.19
CA VAL A 193 -8.99 -21.03 24.22
C VAL A 193 -9.41 -20.68 22.79
N ILE A 194 -10.71 -20.68 22.51
CA ILE A 194 -11.23 -20.28 21.19
C ILE A 194 -10.87 -18.83 20.87
N MET A 195 -11.08 -17.93 21.84
CA MET A 195 -10.76 -16.51 21.65
C MET A 195 -9.26 -16.27 21.47
N ALA A 196 -8.41 -16.96 22.24
CA ALA A 196 -6.96 -16.93 22.09
C ALA A 196 -6.50 -17.47 20.73
N ALA A 197 -7.18 -18.49 20.19
CA ALA A 197 -6.90 -19.01 18.84
C ALA A 197 -7.21 -17.96 17.76
N ILE A 198 -8.37 -17.32 17.85
CA ILE A 198 -8.77 -16.27 16.90
C ILE A 198 -7.82 -15.07 16.98
N ILE A 199 -7.58 -14.56 18.19
CA ILE A 199 -6.69 -13.42 18.40
C ILE A 199 -5.27 -13.78 17.98
N GLY A 200 -4.73 -14.91 18.41
CA GLY A 200 -3.38 -15.36 18.07
C GLY A 200 -3.16 -15.49 16.56
N PHE A 201 -4.15 -15.98 15.81
CA PHE A 201 -4.09 -16.03 14.35
C PHE A 201 -4.10 -14.64 13.73
N VAL A 202 -5.07 -13.79 14.09
CA VAL A 202 -5.23 -12.44 13.53
C VAL A 202 -4.05 -11.53 13.87
N VAL A 203 -3.48 -11.67 15.07
CA VAL A 203 -2.32 -10.91 15.56
C VAL A 203 -1.03 -11.35 14.89
N ALA A 204 -0.92 -12.62 14.49
CA ALA A 204 0.28 -13.16 13.86
C ALA A 204 0.48 -12.65 12.44
N GLU A 205 -0.59 -12.49 11.66
CA GLU A 205 -0.55 -12.11 10.26
C GLU A 205 0.23 -10.80 9.98
N PRO A 206 -0.03 -9.68 10.67
CA PRO A 206 0.74 -8.45 10.45
C PRO A 206 2.21 -8.61 10.90
N LEU A 207 2.51 -9.36 11.98
CA LEU A 207 3.90 -9.61 12.38
C LEU A 207 4.66 -10.50 11.39
N VAL A 208 4.02 -11.49 10.79
CA VAL A 208 4.66 -12.36 9.79
C VAL A 208 5.05 -11.54 8.56
N LEU A 209 4.16 -10.68 8.08
CA LEU A 209 4.46 -9.74 6.99
C LEU A 209 5.66 -8.85 7.32
N GLN A 210 5.80 -8.43 8.58
CA GLN A 210 6.95 -7.64 9.01
C GLN A 210 8.25 -8.43 9.07
N ILE A 211 8.23 -9.65 9.61
CA ILE A 211 9.43 -10.46 9.77
C ILE A 211 10.00 -10.82 8.39
N PHE A 212 9.13 -11.15 7.44
CA PHE A 212 9.51 -11.51 6.07
C PHE A 212 9.46 -10.33 5.08
N HIS A 213 9.46 -9.09 5.58
CA HIS A 213 9.28 -7.91 4.73
C HIS A 213 10.31 -7.85 3.59
N ASN A 214 11.56 -8.24 3.86
CA ASN A 214 12.63 -8.23 2.86
C ASN A 214 12.44 -9.29 1.78
N ASP A 215 12.00 -10.49 2.16
CA ASP A 215 11.81 -11.59 1.23
C ASP A 215 10.58 -11.36 0.35
N ILE A 216 9.49 -10.85 0.95
CA ILE A 216 8.30 -10.42 0.22
C ILE A 216 8.63 -9.27 -0.73
N ALA A 217 9.37 -8.25 -0.27
CA ALA A 217 9.75 -7.13 -1.12
C ALA A 217 10.62 -7.57 -2.30
N ARG A 218 11.53 -8.55 -2.09
CA ARG A 218 12.34 -9.13 -3.17
C ARG A 218 11.49 -9.92 -4.16
N GLU A 219 10.55 -10.73 -3.70
CA GLU A 219 9.67 -11.51 -4.58
C GLU A 219 8.72 -10.60 -5.39
N VAL A 220 8.16 -9.58 -4.75
CA VAL A 220 7.31 -8.57 -5.41
C VAL A 220 8.14 -7.76 -6.42
N ALA A 221 9.36 -7.35 -6.06
CA ALA A 221 10.26 -6.65 -6.99
C ALA A 221 10.65 -7.54 -8.17
N SER A 222 10.99 -8.81 -7.93
CA SER A 222 11.30 -9.79 -8.98
C SER A 222 10.12 -10.00 -9.94
N THR A 223 8.91 -10.12 -9.39
CA THR A 223 7.68 -10.26 -10.17
C THR A 223 7.40 -9.00 -10.99
N ASN A 224 7.53 -7.81 -10.38
CA ASN A 224 7.34 -6.53 -11.06
C ASN A 224 8.40 -6.31 -12.14
N ILE A 225 9.65 -6.75 -11.94
CA ILE A 225 10.70 -6.68 -12.97
C ILE A 225 10.37 -7.60 -14.13
N THR A 226 9.96 -8.84 -13.86
CA THR A 226 9.60 -9.81 -14.91
C THR A 226 8.38 -9.32 -15.69
N GLN A 227 7.36 -8.81 -15.00
CA GLN A 227 6.18 -8.23 -15.61
C GLN A 227 6.54 -6.99 -16.45
N SER A 228 7.36 -6.09 -15.91
CA SER A 228 7.83 -4.91 -16.65
C SER A 228 8.64 -5.28 -17.88
N GLN A 229 9.47 -6.33 -17.82
CA GLN A 229 10.18 -6.85 -18.99
C GLN A 229 9.21 -7.40 -20.04
N SER A 230 8.22 -8.21 -19.64
CA SER A 230 7.21 -8.71 -20.57
C SER A 230 6.35 -7.60 -21.16
N ASP A 231 6.04 -6.57 -20.37
CA ASP A 231 5.26 -5.42 -20.81
C ASP A 231 6.07 -4.55 -21.78
N GLN A 232 7.37 -4.36 -21.53
CA GLN A 232 8.29 -3.68 -22.45
C GLN A 232 8.42 -4.45 -23.77
N GLU A 233 8.62 -5.76 -23.70
CA GLU A 233 8.68 -6.61 -24.89
C GLU A 233 7.35 -6.56 -25.67
N ALA A 234 6.21 -6.52 -24.98
CA ALA A 234 4.90 -6.34 -25.60
C ALA A 234 4.72 -4.94 -26.23
N LEU A 235 5.38 -3.90 -25.70
CA LEU A 235 5.38 -2.57 -26.30
C LEU A 235 6.31 -2.49 -27.52
N GLU A 236 7.45 -3.18 -27.51
CA GLU A 236 8.41 -3.16 -28.62
C GLU A 236 8.00 -4.07 -29.78
N SER A 237 7.42 -5.24 -29.49
CA SER A 237 6.98 -6.22 -30.48
C SER A 237 5.48 -6.16 -30.78
N GLY A 238 4.76 -5.26 -30.11
CA GLY A 238 3.30 -5.14 -30.22
C GLY A 238 2.81 -4.64 -31.58
N PRO A 239 1.53 -4.93 -31.92
CA PRO A 239 0.94 -4.50 -33.17
C PRO A 239 0.93 -2.97 -33.33
N GLU A 240 0.80 -2.22 -32.22
CA GLU A 240 0.83 -0.75 -32.23
C GLU A 240 2.20 -0.20 -32.64
N LYS A 241 3.30 -0.82 -32.17
CA LYS A 241 4.66 -0.42 -32.57
C LYS A 241 4.97 -0.78 -34.01
N ILE A 242 4.54 -1.96 -34.46
CA ILE A 242 4.67 -2.37 -35.87
C ILE A 242 3.90 -1.39 -36.78
N ALA A 243 2.69 -1.00 -36.39
CA ALA A 243 1.89 -0.02 -37.12
C ALA A 243 2.55 1.36 -37.15
N LEU A 244 3.12 1.80 -36.03
CA LEU A 244 3.87 3.06 -35.93
C LEU A 244 5.12 3.05 -36.83
N ASP A 245 5.89 1.96 -36.81
CA ASP A 245 7.08 1.81 -37.65
C ASP A 245 6.71 1.80 -39.13
N ALA A 246 5.67 1.05 -39.51
CA ALA A 246 5.17 1.02 -40.88
C ALA A 246 4.68 2.41 -41.34
N ALA A 247 3.95 3.14 -40.49
CA ALA A 247 3.50 4.49 -40.79
C ALA A 247 4.67 5.47 -40.92
N SER A 248 5.66 5.37 -40.03
CA SER A 248 6.87 6.21 -40.06
C SER A 248 7.70 5.97 -41.33
N ALA A 249 7.86 4.71 -41.74
CA ALA A 249 8.54 4.34 -42.97
C ALA A 249 7.79 4.86 -44.20
N LYS A 250 6.44 4.81 -44.17
CA LYS A 250 5.62 5.33 -45.27
C LYS A 250 5.73 6.85 -45.40
N VAL A 251 5.75 7.59 -44.29
CA VAL A 251 5.98 9.03 -44.29
C VAL A 251 7.37 9.35 -44.85
N ALA A 252 8.42 8.68 -44.35
CA ALA A 252 9.79 8.90 -44.83
C ALA A 252 9.94 8.60 -46.33
N GLU A 253 9.31 7.53 -46.83
CA GLU A 253 9.30 7.19 -48.26
C GLU A 253 8.62 8.30 -49.09
N LEU A 254 7.43 8.75 -48.67
CA LEU A 254 6.71 9.81 -49.38
C LEU A 254 7.43 11.16 -49.30
N GLU A 255 8.11 11.49 -48.20
CA GLU A 255 8.93 12.69 -48.09
C GLU A 255 10.13 12.65 -49.05
N ASN A 256 10.81 11.50 -49.13
CA ASN A 256 11.90 11.29 -50.09
C ASN A 256 11.40 11.36 -51.54
N GLN A 257 10.27 10.74 -51.86
CA GLN A 257 9.65 10.80 -53.18
C GLN A 257 9.19 12.23 -53.52
N ALA A 258 8.66 12.98 -52.57
CA ALA A 258 8.25 14.37 -52.76
C ALA A 258 9.45 15.31 -52.99
N ALA A 259 10.59 15.04 -52.36
CA ALA A 259 11.81 15.81 -52.51
C ALA A 259 12.56 15.49 -53.82
N THR A 260 12.69 14.20 -54.15
CA THR A 260 13.54 13.75 -55.26
C THR A 260 12.76 13.46 -56.55
N GLY A 261 11.49 13.04 -56.45
CA GLY A 261 10.71 12.50 -57.58
C GLY A 261 11.04 11.04 -57.92
N ILE A 262 11.99 10.44 -57.22
CA ILE A 262 12.43 9.06 -57.41
C ILE A 262 11.61 8.17 -56.48
N VAL A 263 11.10 7.06 -57.02
CA VAL A 263 10.43 6.00 -56.25
C VAL A 263 11.48 4.98 -55.83
N ALA A 264 11.48 4.56 -54.55
CA ALA A 264 12.44 3.57 -54.07
C ALA A 264 12.37 2.26 -54.90
N GLY A 265 13.55 1.77 -55.32
CA GLY A 265 13.68 0.52 -56.06
C GLY A 265 13.52 0.61 -57.58
N THR A 266 13.46 1.81 -58.16
CA THR A 266 13.37 1.99 -59.61
C THR A 266 14.74 2.33 -60.21
N ASP A 267 15.23 1.49 -61.13
CA ASP A 267 16.45 1.77 -61.90
C ASP A 267 16.18 2.86 -62.95
N SER A 268 17.14 3.77 -63.11
CA SER A 268 17.02 4.97 -63.96
C SER A 268 17.35 4.76 -65.43
N SER A 269 17.67 3.53 -65.87
CA SER A 269 17.97 3.22 -67.28
C SER A 269 16.75 2.68 -68.00
N SER A 270 16.47 3.20 -69.20
CA SER A 270 15.34 2.71 -70.00
C SER A 270 15.71 1.43 -70.76
N ALA A 271 14.76 0.50 -70.86
CA ALA A 271 14.92 -0.71 -71.69
C ALA A 271 15.23 -0.37 -73.17
N THR A 272 14.73 0.78 -73.64
CA THR A 272 14.95 1.33 -74.98
C THR A 272 16.37 1.83 -75.21
N GLU A 273 17.01 2.48 -74.23
CA GLU A 273 18.44 2.86 -74.32
C GLU A 273 19.34 1.63 -74.36
N SER A 274 19.06 0.63 -73.52
CA SER A 274 19.82 -0.62 -73.49
C SER A 274 19.75 -1.36 -74.84
N ALA A 275 18.58 -1.38 -75.48
CA ALA A 275 18.40 -1.98 -76.80
C ALA A 275 19.15 -1.21 -77.91
N ALA A 276 19.09 0.13 -77.90
CA ALA A 276 19.80 0.96 -78.87
C ALA A 276 21.33 0.84 -78.72
N GLN A 277 21.83 0.72 -77.48
CA GLN A 277 23.26 0.50 -77.23
C GLN A 277 23.73 -0.85 -77.81
N ALA A 278 22.93 -1.91 -77.67
CA ALA A 278 23.25 -3.20 -78.24
C ALA A 278 23.34 -3.17 -79.78
N THR A 279 22.55 -2.33 -80.46
CA THR A 279 22.65 -2.12 -81.91
C THR A 279 23.94 -1.39 -82.30
N VAL A 280 24.36 -0.37 -81.53
CA VAL A 280 25.65 0.31 -81.75
C VAL A 280 26.81 -0.67 -81.60
N ASP A 281 26.76 -1.53 -80.57
CA ASP A 281 27.80 -2.52 -80.30
C ASP A 281 27.87 -3.57 -81.43
N ASP A 282 26.73 -4.06 -81.92
CA ASP A 282 26.64 -5.01 -83.04
C ASP A 282 27.20 -4.44 -84.35
N VAL A 283 26.83 -3.21 -84.73
CA VAL A 283 27.34 -2.58 -85.95
C VAL A 283 28.84 -2.28 -85.83
N THR A 284 29.31 -1.88 -84.64
CA THR A 284 30.74 -1.66 -84.37
C THR A 284 31.54 -2.96 -84.52
N ALA A 285 31.01 -4.08 -84.04
CA ALA A 285 31.62 -5.40 -84.23
C ALA A 285 31.69 -5.80 -85.71
N LYS A 286 30.61 -5.56 -86.47
CA LYS A 286 30.57 -5.80 -87.93
C LYS A 286 31.57 -4.93 -88.69
N MET A 287 31.73 -3.66 -88.33
CA MET A 287 32.75 -2.78 -88.92
C MET A 287 34.17 -3.28 -88.64
N THR A 288 34.44 -3.77 -87.43
CA THR A 288 35.74 -4.33 -87.06
C THR A 288 36.05 -5.60 -87.89
N ALA A 289 35.06 -6.47 -88.06
CA ALA A 289 35.20 -7.66 -88.91
C ALA A 289 35.41 -7.28 -90.39
N GLN A 290 34.68 -6.29 -90.89
CA GLN A 290 34.81 -5.82 -92.27
C GLN A 290 36.16 -5.13 -92.53
N GLN A 291 36.73 -4.46 -91.53
CA GLN A 291 38.08 -3.89 -91.63
C GLN A 291 39.14 -4.96 -91.90
N ALA A 292 39.03 -6.13 -91.24
CA ALA A 292 39.93 -7.25 -91.51
C ALA A 292 39.79 -7.79 -92.95
N VAL A 293 38.57 -7.79 -93.51
CA VAL A 293 38.31 -8.17 -94.91
C VAL A 293 38.96 -7.18 -95.88
N ILE A 294 38.86 -5.87 -95.60
CA ILE A 294 39.53 -4.82 -96.38
C ILE A 294 41.05 -5.00 -96.35
N ASP A 295 41.61 -5.26 -95.18
CA ASP A 295 43.06 -5.44 -95.01
C ASP A 295 43.55 -6.67 -95.79
N GLN A 296 42.80 -7.78 -95.73
CA GLN A 296 43.08 -8.98 -96.52
C GLN A 296 42.98 -8.73 -98.03
N ALA A 297 41.92 -8.05 -98.49
CA ALA A 297 41.72 -7.71 -99.90
C ALA A 297 42.81 -6.76 -100.42
N ARG A 298 43.30 -5.84 -99.56
CA ARG A 298 44.41 -4.93 -99.89
C ARG A 298 45.71 -5.70 -100.07
N VAL A 299 46.04 -6.63 -99.17
CA VAL A 299 47.23 -7.48 -99.28
C VAL A 299 47.16 -8.36 -100.53
N LEU A 300 45.99 -8.92 -100.85
CA LEU A 300 45.77 -9.69 -102.08
C LEU A 300 45.97 -8.85 -103.34
N TYR A 301 45.38 -7.64 -103.39
CA TYR A 301 45.54 -6.73 -104.52
C TYR A 301 47.00 -6.29 -104.72
N GLN A 302 47.74 -6.02 -103.64
CA GLN A 302 49.16 -5.71 -103.71
C GLN A 302 49.99 -6.90 -104.22
N CYS A 303 49.68 -8.12 -103.77
CA CYS A 303 50.36 -9.34 -104.23
C CYS A 303 50.18 -9.57 -105.74
N GLU A 304 48.98 -9.37 -106.29
CA GLU A 304 48.73 -9.46 -107.74
C GLU A 304 49.45 -8.35 -108.54
N LEU A 305 49.63 -7.17 -107.94
CA LEU A 305 50.27 -6.01 -108.57
C LEU A 305 51.80 -6.04 -108.56
N THR A 306 52.42 -6.63 -107.52
CA THR A 306 53.87 -6.59 -107.31
C THR A 306 54.53 -7.96 -107.33
N GLY A 307 53.76 -9.05 -107.26
CA GLY A 307 54.28 -10.42 -107.12
C GLY A 307 54.91 -10.73 -105.75
N GLU A 308 54.97 -9.76 -104.84
CA GLU A 308 55.51 -9.95 -103.49
C GLU A 308 54.47 -10.65 -102.60
N GLY A 309 54.86 -11.77 -101.96
CA GLY A 309 53.96 -12.56 -101.11
C GLY A 309 53.33 -13.79 -101.79
N ALA A 310 53.81 -14.16 -102.99
CA ALA A 310 53.42 -15.40 -103.66
C ALA A 310 53.70 -16.63 -102.75
N GLY A 311 52.66 -17.43 -102.50
CA GLY A 311 52.73 -18.61 -101.62
C GLY A 311 52.49 -18.34 -100.12
N THR A 312 52.42 -17.08 -99.68
CA THR A 312 52.08 -16.69 -98.29
C THR A 312 50.73 -15.98 -98.19
N VAL A 313 50.30 -15.26 -99.22
CA VAL A 313 48.98 -14.63 -99.30
C VAL A 313 47.97 -15.61 -99.92
N PRO A 314 46.90 -16.01 -99.21
CA PRO A 314 45.90 -16.93 -99.74
C PRO A 314 45.21 -16.34 -100.98
N GLY A 315 45.19 -17.11 -102.08
CA GLY A 315 44.52 -16.74 -103.32
C GLY A 315 45.34 -15.92 -104.32
N CYS A 316 46.61 -15.60 -104.02
CA CYS A 316 47.49 -14.88 -104.94
C CYS A 316 48.08 -15.78 -106.03
N THR A 317 48.08 -15.32 -107.29
CA THR A 317 48.60 -16.05 -108.46
C THR A 317 50.13 -16.00 -108.58
N GLY A 318 50.76 -14.98 -107.98
CA GLY A 318 52.21 -14.75 -108.00
C GLY A 318 52.76 -14.26 -109.36
N VAL A 319 51.89 -13.93 -110.31
CA VAL A 319 52.28 -13.36 -111.61
C VAL A 319 52.15 -11.85 -111.56
N ASN A 320 53.26 -11.16 -111.81
CA ASN A 320 53.36 -9.72 -111.66
C ASN A 320 52.79 -9.00 -112.91
N GLY A 321 51.77 -8.14 -112.74
CA GLY A 321 51.26 -7.30 -113.83
C GLY A 321 49.77 -6.97 -113.75
N GLN A 322 49.28 -6.19 -114.73
CA GLN A 322 47.86 -5.87 -114.86
C GLN A 322 47.17 -6.93 -115.73
N GLY A 323 46.20 -7.64 -115.16
CA GLY A 323 45.41 -8.69 -115.80
C GLY A 323 44.17 -9.08 -115.01
N ALA A 324 43.44 -10.10 -115.49
CA ALA A 324 42.13 -10.48 -114.95
C ALA A 324 42.12 -10.79 -113.43
N SER A 325 43.21 -11.33 -112.88
CA SER A 325 43.34 -11.60 -111.43
C SER A 325 43.49 -10.31 -110.61
N SER A 326 44.32 -9.36 -111.08
CA SER A 326 44.48 -8.05 -110.45
C SER A 326 43.19 -7.20 -110.51
N ASP A 327 42.43 -7.30 -111.60
CA ASP A 327 41.13 -6.61 -111.74
C ASP A 327 40.07 -7.21 -110.81
N ALA A 328 40.06 -8.53 -110.62
CA ALA A 328 39.20 -9.21 -109.67
C ALA A 328 39.53 -8.82 -108.21
N ALA A 329 40.82 -8.78 -107.84
CA ALA A 329 41.25 -8.34 -106.51
C ALA A 329 40.92 -6.86 -106.25
N LYS A 330 41.03 -6.00 -107.28
CA LYS A 330 40.60 -4.59 -107.21
C LYS A 330 39.08 -4.46 -107.00
N ALA A 331 38.28 -5.25 -107.72
CA ALA A 331 36.84 -5.28 -107.55
C ALA A 331 36.43 -5.76 -106.15
N GLN A 332 37.10 -6.80 -105.63
CA GLN A 332 36.88 -7.30 -104.27
C GLN A 332 37.21 -6.26 -103.19
N LEU A 333 38.32 -5.51 -103.37
CA LEU A 333 38.66 -4.41 -102.47
C LEU A 333 37.60 -3.28 -102.53
N ALA A 334 37.11 -2.93 -103.72
CA ALA A 334 36.07 -1.92 -103.89
C ALA A 334 34.73 -2.34 -103.26
N GLU A 335 34.33 -3.60 -103.41
CA GLU A 335 33.14 -4.17 -102.76
C GLU A 335 33.27 -4.20 -101.24
N ALA A 336 34.45 -4.56 -100.73
CA ALA A 336 34.73 -4.55 -99.31
C ALA A 336 34.67 -3.13 -98.71
N GLN A 337 35.14 -2.12 -99.46
CA GLN A 337 35.02 -0.70 -99.10
C GLN A 337 33.55 -0.24 -99.11
N GLN A 338 32.78 -0.60 -100.14
CA GLN A 338 31.36 -0.25 -100.22
C GLN A 338 30.56 -0.84 -99.04
N THR A 339 30.87 -2.07 -98.64
CA THR A 339 30.26 -2.73 -97.47
C THR A 339 30.61 -2.00 -96.17
N TYR A 340 31.84 -1.54 -96.04
CA TYR A 340 32.28 -0.74 -94.89
C TYR A 340 31.57 0.63 -94.85
N ASP A 341 31.44 1.32 -95.98
CA ASP A 341 30.72 2.59 -96.07
C ASP A 341 29.23 2.42 -95.71
N ALA A 342 28.61 1.30 -96.10
CA ALA A 342 27.25 0.96 -95.71
C ALA A 342 27.12 0.71 -94.20
N LEU A 343 28.08 0.01 -93.59
CA LEU A 343 28.14 -0.19 -92.13
C LEU A 343 28.39 1.12 -91.39
N ALA A 344 29.22 2.02 -91.93
CA ALA A 344 29.44 3.35 -91.36
C ALA A 344 28.15 4.19 -91.39
N ALA A 345 27.35 4.09 -92.47
CA ALA A 345 26.03 4.71 -92.53
C ALA A 345 25.06 4.11 -91.50
N GLN A 346 25.06 2.78 -91.31
CA GLN A 346 24.27 2.11 -90.27
C GLN A 346 24.69 2.54 -88.86
N LEU A 347 25.99 2.69 -88.61
CA LEU A 347 26.50 3.13 -87.32
C LEU A 347 26.07 4.57 -87.01
N ARG A 348 26.04 5.45 -88.03
CA ARG A 348 25.51 6.81 -87.86
C ARG A 348 24.03 6.77 -87.47
N THR A 349 23.21 5.97 -88.14
CA THR A 349 21.79 5.80 -87.79
C THR A 349 21.61 5.21 -86.38
N ALA A 350 22.38 4.17 -86.02
CA ALA A 350 22.32 3.56 -84.69
C ALA A 350 22.70 4.54 -83.56
N ASN A 351 23.68 5.42 -83.80
CA ASN A 351 24.03 6.48 -82.84
C ASN A 351 22.96 7.58 -82.74
N GLU A 352 22.31 7.94 -83.85
CA GLU A 352 21.17 8.87 -83.86
C GLU A 352 19.98 8.27 -83.07
N GLU A 353 19.69 6.97 -83.25
CA GLU A 353 18.67 6.24 -82.51
C GLU A 353 19.00 6.12 -81.02
N LEU A 354 20.26 5.85 -80.65
CA LEU A 354 20.71 5.83 -79.25
C LEU A 354 20.56 7.22 -78.60
N ALA A 355 20.94 8.29 -79.29
CA ALA A 355 20.78 9.66 -78.80
C ALA A 355 19.30 10.05 -78.64
N ALA A 356 18.45 9.64 -79.59
CA ALA A 356 17.00 9.84 -79.50
C ALA A 356 16.39 9.04 -78.34
N ALA A 357 16.78 7.77 -78.17
CA ALA A 357 16.34 6.94 -77.05
C ALA A 357 16.75 7.55 -75.70
N GLY A 358 17.96 8.09 -75.59
CA GLY A 358 18.42 8.76 -74.37
C GLY A 358 17.75 10.09 -74.09
N THR A 359 17.34 10.82 -75.13
CA THR A 359 16.56 12.06 -74.98
C THR A 359 15.13 11.74 -74.52
N ALA A 360 14.48 10.75 -75.14
CA ALA A 360 13.16 10.28 -74.74
C ALA A 360 13.15 9.71 -73.32
N ALA A 361 14.20 8.97 -72.91
CA ALA A 361 14.36 8.48 -71.55
C ALA A 361 14.45 9.63 -70.54
N LYS A 362 15.25 10.67 -70.81
CA LYS A 362 15.35 11.86 -69.96
C LYS A 362 14.04 12.63 -69.85
N GLU A 363 13.32 12.81 -70.95
CA GLU A 363 12.01 13.48 -70.94
C GLU A 363 10.97 12.68 -70.16
N ASN A 364 10.91 11.36 -70.38
CA ASN A 364 10.03 10.46 -69.64
C ASN A 364 10.35 10.42 -68.15
N THR A 365 11.64 10.40 -67.78
CA THR A 365 12.08 10.47 -66.38
C THR A 365 11.68 11.79 -65.76
N THR A 366 11.89 12.93 -66.44
CA THR A 366 11.51 14.25 -65.91
C THR A 366 10.00 14.38 -65.70
N SER A 367 9.20 13.90 -66.65
CA SER A 367 7.73 13.88 -66.52
C SER A 367 7.27 12.94 -65.41
N SER A 368 7.86 11.75 -65.32
CA SER A 368 7.53 10.76 -64.27
C SER A 368 7.92 11.28 -62.89
N GLU A 369 9.10 11.87 -62.73
CA GLU A 369 9.54 12.51 -61.50
C GLU A 369 8.58 13.63 -61.06
N ALA A 370 8.14 14.47 -61.99
CA ALA A 370 7.18 15.54 -61.68
C ALA A 370 5.84 14.98 -61.18
N GLN A 371 5.32 13.94 -61.84
CA GLN A 371 4.10 13.24 -61.42
C GLN A 371 4.28 12.55 -60.06
N ASN A 372 5.42 11.89 -59.85
CA ASN A 372 5.77 11.23 -58.60
C ASN A 372 5.85 12.23 -57.44
N ARG A 373 6.45 13.41 -57.65
CA ARG A 373 6.50 14.48 -56.64
C ARG A 373 5.09 14.96 -56.27
N GLU A 374 4.23 15.16 -57.26
CA GLU A 374 2.87 15.64 -57.01
C GLU A 374 2.01 14.58 -56.30
N GLN A 375 2.12 13.32 -56.75
CA GLN A 375 1.46 12.19 -56.09
C GLN A 375 1.91 12.05 -54.63
N ALA A 376 3.22 12.12 -54.38
CA ALA A 376 3.76 12.06 -53.02
C ALA A 376 3.27 13.22 -52.13
N LYS A 377 3.26 14.45 -52.66
CA LYS A 377 2.71 15.63 -51.97
C LYS A 377 1.23 15.48 -51.63
N SER A 378 0.44 14.88 -52.52
CA SER A 378 -0.99 14.65 -52.29
C SER A 378 -1.27 13.58 -51.23
N GLN A 379 -0.41 12.57 -51.10
CA GLN A 379 -0.55 11.46 -50.14
C GLN A 379 0.07 11.76 -48.77
N LEU A 380 1.02 12.70 -48.70
CA LEU A 380 1.72 13.08 -47.47
C LEU A 380 0.79 13.45 -46.31
N PRO A 381 -0.27 14.27 -46.49
CA PRO A 381 -1.20 14.60 -45.41
C PRO A 381 -1.86 13.35 -44.80
N THR A 382 -2.40 12.46 -45.63
CA THR A 382 -3.05 11.22 -45.16
C THR A 382 -2.06 10.26 -44.49
N ALA A 383 -0.81 10.20 -44.99
CA ALA A 383 0.23 9.40 -44.36
C ALA A 383 0.64 9.96 -42.97
N ARG A 384 0.71 11.30 -42.83
CA ARG A 384 0.95 11.97 -41.54
C ARG A 384 -0.19 11.73 -40.57
N ASP A 385 -1.44 11.85 -41.01
CA ASP A 385 -2.60 11.53 -40.17
C ASP A 385 -2.57 10.07 -39.67
N SER A 386 -2.13 9.14 -40.53
CA SER A 386 -1.98 7.72 -40.17
C SER A 386 -0.85 7.49 -39.16
N TYR A 387 0.27 8.23 -39.30
CA TYR A 387 1.36 8.23 -38.33
C TYR A 387 0.91 8.77 -36.97
N ASP A 388 0.20 9.90 -36.95
CA ASP A 388 -0.28 10.52 -35.72
C ASP A 388 -1.28 9.60 -34.98
N GLN A 389 -2.16 8.92 -35.73
CA GLN A 389 -3.06 7.92 -35.16
C GLN A 389 -2.31 6.71 -34.58
N ALA A 390 -1.31 6.19 -35.29
CA ALA A 390 -0.49 5.08 -34.79
C ALA A 390 0.32 5.49 -33.55
N LEU A 391 0.85 6.72 -33.54
CA LEU A 391 1.59 7.27 -32.40
C LEU A 391 0.68 7.44 -31.18
N ALA A 392 -0.54 7.95 -31.38
CA ALA A 392 -1.53 8.07 -30.31
C ALA A 392 -1.91 6.70 -29.73
N ALA A 393 -2.11 5.68 -30.58
CA ALA A 393 -2.40 4.31 -30.14
C ALA A 393 -1.22 3.69 -29.36
N TYR A 394 0.01 3.86 -29.85
CA TYR A 394 1.22 3.42 -29.14
C TYR A 394 1.37 4.09 -27.77
N ASN A 395 1.21 5.41 -27.70
CA ASN A 395 1.29 6.16 -26.45
C ASN A 395 0.20 5.75 -25.47
N ALA A 396 -1.05 5.57 -25.93
CA ALA A 396 -2.14 5.10 -25.08
C ALA A 396 -1.86 3.71 -24.50
N ARG A 397 -1.23 2.82 -25.26
CA ARG A 397 -0.80 1.50 -24.79
C ARG A 397 0.34 1.61 -23.77
N ALA A 398 1.33 2.45 -24.03
CA ALA A 398 2.44 2.71 -23.10
C ALA A 398 1.94 3.29 -21.77
N ASP A 399 0.99 4.23 -21.81
CA ASP A 399 0.35 4.82 -20.63
C ASP A 399 -0.46 3.79 -19.84
N ALA A 400 -1.20 2.90 -20.51
CA ALA A 400 -1.94 1.82 -19.86
C ALA A 400 -1.01 0.86 -19.10
N VAL A 401 0.13 0.51 -19.70
CA VAL A 401 1.18 -0.30 -19.06
C VAL A 401 1.79 0.44 -17.87
N ALA A 402 2.12 1.72 -18.01
CA ALA A 402 2.69 2.52 -16.93
C ALA A 402 1.73 2.65 -15.73
N GLN A 403 0.43 2.89 -15.99
CA GLN A 403 -0.60 2.99 -14.95
C GLN A 403 -0.87 1.64 -14.26
N GLY A 404 -0.87 0.53 -15.00
CA GLY A 404 -1.04 -0.80 -14.43
C GLY A 404 0.05 -1.15 -13.40
N ASN A 405 1.29 -0.73 -13.66
CA ASN A 405 2.43 -0.97 -12.78
C ASN A 405 2.44 -0.09 -11.51
N ALA A 406 1.88 1.14 -11.58
CA ALA A 406 1.80 2.03 -10.42
C ALA A 406 0.86 1.50 -9.30
N GLY A 407 -0.13 0.67 -9.65
CA GLY A 407 -1.05 0.05 -8.69
C GLY A 407 -0.47 -1.14 -7.91
N ALA A 408 0.72 -1.63 -8.28
CA ALA A 408 1.27 -2.89 -7.79
C ALA A 408 2.10 -2.80 -6.48
N VAL A 409 2.03 -1.68 -5.74
CA VAL A 409 2.91 -1.41 -4.57
C VAL A 409 2.18 -1.47 -3.21
N GLY A 410 0.91 -1.89 -3.16
CA GLY A 410 0.09 -1.93 -1.93
C GLY A 410 0.22 -3.20 -1.06
N LEU A 411 -0.48 -3.21 0.09
CA LEU A 411 -0.59 -4.39 0.99
C LEU A 411 -1.05 -5.65 0.26
N LEU A 412 -1.96 -5.52 -0.71
CA LEU A 412 -2.43 -6.65 -1.52
C LEU A 412 -1.30 -7.27 -2.36
N SER A 413 -0.36 -6.45 -2.84
CA SER A 413 0.85 -6.92 -3.53
C SER A 413 1.76 -7.69 -2.58
N GLN A 414 1.87 -7.23 -1.32
CA GLN A 414 2.62 -7.96 -0.29
C GLN A 414 1.96 -9.29 0.09
N ILE A 415 0.62 -9.34 0.20
CA ILE A 415 -0.12 -10.59 0.45
C ILE A 415 0.02 -11.56 -0.73
N SER A 416 -0.12 -11.08 -1.97
CA SER A 416 0.08 -11.91 -3.16
C SER A 416 1.53 -12.39 -3.28
N GLY A 417 2.49 -11.52 -2.97
CA GLY A 417 3.91 -11.84 -2.91
C GLY A 417 4.21 -12.91 -1.86
N LEU A 418 3.67 -12.78 -0.64
CA LEU A 418 3.79 -13.78 0.41
C LEU A 418 3.17 -15.12 -0.01
N ASN A 419 2.00 -15.13 -0.65
CA ASN A 419 1.36 -16.37 -1.09
C ASN A 419 2.19 -17.09 -2.17
N ARG A 420 2.69 -16.36 -3.17
CA ARG A 420 3.59 -16.92 -4.20
C ARG A 420 4.90 -17.41 -3.60
N LEU A 421 5.45 -16.66 -2.67
CA LEU A 421 6.66 -17.04 -1.97
C LEU A 421 6.43 -18.29 -1.11
N SER A 422 5.28 -18.42 -0.47
CA SER A 422 4.88 -19.62 0.28
C SER A 422 4.61 -20.83 -0.61
N GLU A 423 4.18 -20.64 -1.87
CA GLU A 423 4.04 -21.71 -2.87
C GLU A 423 5.41 -22.23 -3.34
N LYS A 424 6.41 -21.34 -3.43
CA LYS A 424 7.80 -21.69 -3.81
C LYS A 424 8.59 -22.28 -2.65
N GLU A 425 8.43 -21.72 -1.45
CA GLU A 425 9.15 -22.08 -0.24
C GLU A 425 8.20 -22.52 0.89
N PRO A 426 7.94 -23.84 1.04
CA PRO A 426 7.02 -24.33 2.08
C PRO A 426 7.53 -24.08 3.51
N SER A 427 8.82 -23.74 3.68
CA SER A 427 9.42 -23.27 4.94
C SER A 427 8.72 -22.05 5.52
N ILE A 428 8.22 -21.15 4.67
CA ILE A 428 7.56 -19.91 5.08
C ILE A 428 6.17 -20.19 5.66
N LEU A 429 5.45 -21.16 5.10
CA LEU A 429 4.18 -21.63 5.67
C LEU A 429 4.38 -22.20 7.08
N TRP A 430 5.43 -23.00 7.26
CA TRP A 430 5.80 -23.52 8.59
C TRP A 430 6.17 -22.41 9.56
N ALA A 431 6.90 -21.39 9.11
CA ALA A 431 7.23 -20.23 9.93
C ALA A 431 5.98 -19.43 10.33
N HIS A 432 5.03 -19.22 9.41
CA HIS A 432 3.75 -18.58 9.72
C HIS A 432 2.95 -19.37 10.77
N ILE A 433 2.83 -20.70 10.61
CA ILE A 433 2.16 -21.57 11.58
C ILE A 433 2.88 -21.56 12.92
N LEU A 434 4.21 -21.56 12.94
CA LEU A 434 5.02 -21.53 14.17
C LEU A 434 4.82 -20.21 14.91
N ILE A 435 4.84 -19.08 14.20
CA ILE A 435 4.59 -17.75 14.77
C ILE A 435 3.15 -17.65 15.31
N ALA A 436 2.15 -18.11 14.54
CA ALA A 436 0.77 -18.17 15.01
C ALA A 436 0.60 -19.07 16.25
N ALA A 437 1.27 -20.22 16.28
CA ALA A 437 1.29 -21.13 17.43
C ALA A 437 1.97 -20.50 18.64
N LEU A 438 3.03 -19.71 18.44
CA LEU A 438 3.72 -18.96 19.50
C LEU A 438 2.78 -17.91 20.11
N PHE A 439 2.10 -17.10 19.28
CA PHE A 439 1.14 -16.11 19.78
C PHE A 439 -0.04 -16.77 20.48
N PHE A 440 -0.57 -17.86 19.92
CA PHE A 440 -1.58 -18.66 20.59
C PHE A 440 -1.13 -19.15 21.97
N MET A 441 0.11 -19.64 22.09
CA MET A 441 0.68 -20.08 23.36
C MET A 441 0.78 -18.92 24.36
N ILE A 442 1.23 -17.74 23.91
CA ILE A 442 1.32 -16.53 24.74
C ILE A 442 -0.08 -16.10 25.23
N GLU A 443 -1.08 -16.10 24.35
CA GLU A 443 -2.47 -15.74 24.68
C GLU A 443 -3.17 -16.76 25.60
N LEU A 444 -2.66 -18.01 25.63
CA LEU A 444 -3.08 -19.06 26.55
C LEU A 444 -2.41 -18.97 27.93
N LEU A 445 -1.32 -18.22 28.10
CA LEU A 445 -0.63 -18.12 29.39
C LEU A 445 -1.54 -17.72 30.57
N PRO A 446 -2.45 -16.73 30.45
CA PRO A 446 -3.36 -16.38 31.56
C PRO A 446 -4.23 -17.57 31.98
N VAL A 447 -4.73 -18.34 31.02
CA VAL A 447 -5.55 -19.53 31.28
C VAL A 447 -4.71 -20.63 31.88
N LEU A 448 -3.53 -20.90 31.30
CA LEU A 448 -2.65 -21.97 31.76
C LEU A 448 -2.29 -21.74 33.22
N VAL A 449 -1.85 -20.53 33.57
CA VAL A 449 -1.54 -20.12 34.94
C VAL A 449 -2.77 -20.22 35.83
N LYS A 450 -3.95 -19.82 35.35
CA LYS A 450 -5.18 -19.89 36.15
C LYS A 450 -5.63 -21.34 36.39
N VAL A 451 -5.60 -22.21 35.38
CA VAL A 451 -5.94 -23.64 35.49
C VAL A 451 -4.97 -24.33 36.45
N LEU A 452 -3.66 -24.13 36.29
CA LEU A 452 -2.64 -24.70 37.17
C LEU A 452 -2.83 -24.27 38.63
N THR A 453 -3.16 -22.99 38.85
CA THR A 453 -3.29 -22.43 40.20
C THR A 453 -4.69 -22.60 40.81
N SER A 454 -5.69 -23.00 40.02
CA SER A 454 -7.08 -23.26 40.46
C SER A 454 -7.40 -24.76 40.51
N TYR A 455 -6.43 -25.61 40.20
CA TYR A 455 -6.52 -27.06 40.39
C TYR A 455 -6.14 -27.42 41.83
N GLY A 456 -7.05 -28.06 42.56
CA GLY A 456 -6.81 -28.52 43.93
C GLY A 456 -7.77 -27.88 44.94
N ASP A 457 -7.28 -27.67 46.17
CA ASP A 457 -8.09 -27.08 47.23
C ASP A 457 -8.19 -25.54 47.07
N PRO A 458 -9.30 -24.92 47.56
CA PRO A 458 -9.47 -23.48 47.46
C PRO A 458 -8.37 -22.72 48.19
N SER A 459 -7.85 -21.67 47.56
CA SER A 459 -6.80 -20.83 48.15
C SER A 459 -7.31 -20.06 49.39
N LEU A 460 -6.40 -19.49 50.18
CA LEU A 460 -6.80 -18.70 51.35
C LEU A 460 -7.64 -17.48 50.93
N TYR A 461 -7.29 -16.90 49.79
CA TYR A 461 -8.06 -15.83 49.16
C TYR A 461 -9.49 -16.29 48.80
N GLU A 462 -9.65 -17.45 48.15
CA GLU A 462 -10.97 -17.95 47.74
C GLU A 462 -11.85 -18.31 48.94
N LYS A 463 -11.26 -18.86 50.01
CA LYS A 463 -11.97 -19.12 51.27
C LYS A 463 -12.45 -17.81 51.91
N ALA A 464 -11.60 -16.79 51.97
CA ALA A 464 -11.97 -15.47 52.46
C ALA A 464 -13.07 -14.83 51.60
N ALA A 465 -13.01 -15.01 50.27
CA ALA A 465 -14.04 -14.56 49.35
C ALA A 465 -15.38 -15.26 49.55
N ALA A 466 -15.37 -16.58 49.77
CA ALA A 466 -16.57 -17.36 50.05
C ALA A 466 -17.25 -16.92 51.35
N ILE A 467 -16.48 -16.73 52.43
CA ILE A 467 -16.98 -16.22 53.72
C ILE A 467 -17.59 -14.83 53.55
N ARG A 468 -16.93 -13.93 52.82
CA ARG A 468 -17.45 -12.58 52.55
C ARG A 468 -18.77 -12.63 51.77
N LYS A 469 -18.87 -13.48 50.74
CA LYS A 469 -20.10 -13.69 49.98
C LYS A 469 -21.24 -14.18 50.88
N GLN A 470 -20.96 -15.11 51.79
CA GLN A 470 -21.95 -15.60 52.77
C GLN A 470 -22.41 -14.48 53.70
N VAL A 471 -21.48 -13.73 54.32
CA VAL A 471 -21.81 -12.60 55.19
C VAL A 471 -22.63 -11.53 54.46
N ALA A 472 -22.31 -11.25 53.18
CA ALA A 472 -23.08 -10.32 52.37
C ALA A 472 -24.50 -10.85 52.09
N LEU A 473 -24.64 -12.14 51.78
CA LEU A 473 -25.94 -12.78 51.57
C LEU A 473 -26.79 -12.75 52.85
N ASP A 474 -26.19 -13.05 54.00
CA ASP A 474 -26.87 -13.02 55.30
C ASP A 474 -27.32 -11.61 55.67
N ARG A 475 -26.49 -10.60 55.36
CA ARG A 475 -26.83 -9.20 55.58
C ARG A 475 -28.04 -8.78 54.75
N VAL A 476 -28.03 -9.08 53.45
CA VAL A 476 -29.16 -8.77 52.55
C VAL A 476 -30.42 -9.53 53.00
N THR A 477 -30.26 -10.78 53.43
CA THR A 477 -31.37 -11.58 53.95
C THR A 477 -31.94 -10.99 55.24
N ALA A 478 -31.10 -10.52 56.16
CA ALA A 478 -31.52 -9.86 57.40
C ALA A 478 -32.18 -8.50 57.14
N GLU A 479 -31.70 -7.73 56.17
CA GLU A 479 -32.34 -6.50 55.69
C GLU A 479 -33.73 -6.81 55.12
N GLY A 480 -33.85 -7.82 54.26
CA GLY A 480 -35.15 -8.26 53.72
C GLY A 480 -36.15 -8.74 54.79
N PHE A 481 -35.68 -9.36 55.88
CA PHE A 481 -36.55 -9.70 57.02
C PHE A 481 -37.04 -8.45 57.77
N ARG A 482 -36.21 -7.42 57.93
CA ARG A 482 -36.60 -6.15 58.57
C ARG A 482 -37.61 -5.39 57.71
N ASP A 483 -37.38 -5.33 56.39
CA ASP A 483 -38.31 -4.66 55.46
C ASP A 483 -39.68 -5.34 55.49
N ARG A 484 -39.72 -6.68 55.50
CA ARG A 484 -40.97 -7.44 55.64
C ARG A 484 -41.68 -7.17 56.96
N ALA A 485 -40.93 -7.09 58.07
CA ALA A 485 -41.51 -6.77 59.38
C ALA A 485 -42.08 -5.34 59.43
N GLN A 486 -41.41 -4.39 58.78
CA GLN A 486 -41.90 -3.01 58.66
C GLN A 486 -43.20 -2.96 57.85
N ILE A 487 -43.27 -3.61 56.69
CA ILE A 487 -44.50 -3.65 55.87
C ILE A 487 -45.69 -4.23 56.65
N VAL A 488 -45.48 -5.32 57.39
CA VAL A 488 -46.56 -5.91 58.22
C VAL A 488 -46.98 -4.97 59.35
N THR A 489 -46.01 -4.25 59.95
CA THR A 489 -46.30 -3.29 61.00
C THR A 489 -47.07 -2.10 60.44
N ASP A 490 -46.65 -1.55 59.30
CA ASP A 490 -47.32 -0.44 58.63
C ASP A 490 -48.74 -0.84 58.19
N GLN A 491 -48.93 -2.02 57.58
CA GLN A 491 -50.26 -2.55 57.28
C GLN A 491 -51.11 -2.72 58.53
N SER A 492 -50.54 -3.21 59.64
CA SER A 492 -51.27 -3.34 60.90
C SER A 492 -51.67 -1.98 61.49
N GLN A 493 -50.83 -0.95 61.31
CA GLN A 493 -51.12 0.42 61.71
C GLN A 493 -52.18 1.06 60.81
N GLU A 494 -52.15 0.82 59.50
CA GLU A 494 -53.22 1.24 58.57
C GLU A 494 -54.56 0.59 58.93
N ILE A 495 -54.59 -0.72 59.17
CA ILE A 495 -55.80 -1.43 59.59
C ILE A 495 -56.32 -0.91 60.94
N GLN A 496 -55.43 -0.59 61.90
CA GLN A 496 -55.84 0.01 63.18
C GLN A 496 -56.34 1.46 63.02
N ALA A 497 -55.75 2.23 62.10
CA ALA A 497 -56.21 3.58 61.78
C ALA A 497 -57.60 3.55 61.12
N GLU A 498 -57.84 2.62 60.19
CA GLU A 498 -59.16 2.40 59.56
C GLU A 498 -60.21 1.86 60.57
N ALA A 499 -59.80 1.05 61.55
CA ALA A 499 -60.68 0.59 62.63
C ALA A 499 -60.97 1.69 63.67
N GLY A 500 -60.08 2.67 63.83
CA GLY A 500 -60.23 3.80 64.77
C GLY A 500 -61.07 4.96 64.22
N SER A 501 -61.21 5.08 62.90
CA SER A 501 -62.19 5.98 62.27
C SER A 501 -63.57 5.36 62.39
N GLY A 502 -64.38 5.80 63.36
CA GLY A 502 -65.74 5.31 63.63
C GLY A 502 -66.78 5.60 62.52
N GLU A 503 -66.48 5.26 61.27
CA GLU A 503 -67.46 5.22 60.19
C GLU A 503 -68.28 3.92 60.28
N PRO A 504 -69.62 3.97 60.15
CA PRO A 504 -70.46 2.76 60.16
C PRO A 504 -70.12 1.87 58.97
N GLN A 505 -69.45 0.76 59.25
CA GLN A 505 -68.88 -0.12 58.22
C GLN A 505 -69.92 -1.06 57.61
N THR A 506 -71.02 -1.37 58.30
CA THR A 506 -72.05 -2.26 57.77
C THR A 506 -73.22 -1.50 57.10
N ARG A 507 -73.82 -2.11 56.07
CA ARG A 507 -75.01 -1.55 55.38
C ARG A 507 -76.19 -1.36 56.34
N ALA A 508 -76.27 -2.16 57.40
CA ALA A 508 -77.28 -2.05 58.44
C ALA A 508 -77.08 -0.79 59.29
N GLU A 509 -75.86 -0.56 59.80
CA GLU A 509 -75.54 0.65 60.59
C GLU A 509 -75.68 1.93 59.76
N ARG A 510 -75.31 1.90 58.46
CA ARG A 510 -75.56 3.05 57.56
C ARG A 510 -77.05 3.33 57.37
N ARG A 511 -77.89 2.30 57.35
CA ARG A 511 -79.35 2.47 57.26
C ARG A 511 -79.92 3.02 58.55
N GLU A 512 -79.50 2.50 59.71
CA GLU A 512 -79.94 3.04 61.00
C GLU A 512 -79.48 4.49 61.21
N ALA A 513 -78.24 4.83 60.84
CA ALA A 513 -77.75 6.21 60.90
C ALA A 513 -78.51 7.14 59.94
N ALA A 514 -78.85 6.67 58.73
CA ALA A 514 -79.65 7.43 57.77
C ALA A 514 -81.10 7.62 58.25
N GLU A 515 -81.72 6.58 58.82
CA GLU A 515 -83.06 6.65 59.40
C GLU A 515 -83.09 7.56 60.62
N ALA A 516 -82.07 7.53 61.47
CA ALA A 516 -81.95 8.46 62.60
C ALA A 516 -81.83 9.92 62.13
N GLN A 517 -81.04 10.17 61.08
CA GLN A 517 -80.95 11.51 60.47
C GLN A 517 -82.26 11.95 59.80
N GLU A 518 -83.00 11.05 59.16
CA GLU A 518 -84.32 11.37 58.59
C GLU A 518 -85.34 11.69 59.68
N ARG A 519 -85.36 10.94 60.79
CA ARG A 519 -86.22 11.23 61.94
C ARG A 519 -85.91 12.62 62.51
N GLU A 520 -84.64 12.95 62.70
CA GLU A 520 -84.25 14.27 63.20
C GLU A 520 -84.67 15.40 62.22
N ARG A 521 -84.54 15.17 60.91
CA ARG A 521 -85.02 16.13 59.90
C ARG A 521 -86.55 16.26 59.87
N ALA A 522 -87.27 15.15 60.08
CA ALA A 522 -88.73 15.15 60.16
C ALA A 522 -89.22 15.91 61.40
N GLU A 523 -88.58 15.72 62.56
CA GLU A 523 -88.88 16.49 63.77
C GLU A 523 -88.61 17.99 63.57
N LYS A 524 -87.50 18.35 62.93
CA LYS A 524 -87.20 19.76 62.59
C LYS A 524 -88.23 20.37 61.63
N ARG A 525 -88.73 19.60 60.66
CA ARG A 525 -89.80 20.04 59.75
C ARG A 525 -91.14 20.19 60.48
N ALA A 526 -91.48 19.28 61.38
CA ALA A 526 -92.69 19.37 62.20
C ALA A 526 -92.63 20.61 63.12
N GLN A 527 -91.48 20.89 63.73
CA GLN A 527 -91.28 22.12 64.51
C GLN A 527 -91.36 23.39 63.66
N ALA A 528 -90.91 23.36 62.41
CA ALA A 528 -91.06 24.51 61.50
C ALA A 528 -92.52 24.76 61.11
N GLN A 529 -93.30 23.69 60.87
CA GLN A 529 -94.73 23.80 60.53
C GLN A 529 -95.58 24.31 61.70
N THR A 530 -95.28 23.89 62.93
CA THR A 530 -95.98 24.44 64.11
C THR A 530 -95.65 25.91 64.35
N LEU A 531 -94.43 26.36 63.99
CA LEU A 531 -94.05 27.77 63.98
C LEU A 531 -94.82 28.56 62.91
N GLU A 532 -94.96 28.04 61.68
CA GLU A 532 -95.75 28.69 60.61
C GLU A 532 -97.26 28.75 60.95
N GLU A 533 -97.81 27.73 61.60
CA GLU A 533 -99.22 27.70 62.03
C GLU A 533 -99.49 28.70 63.16
N GLN A 534 -98.53 28.89 64.08
CA GLN A 534 -98.57 29.96 65.08
C GLN A 534 -98.43 31.36 64.44
N GLU A 535 -97.67 31.51 63.35
CA GLU A 535 -97.51 32.78 62.66
C GLU A 535 -98.76 33.18 61.84
N GLN A 536 -99.53 32.21 61.33
CA GLN A 536 -100.82 32.46 60.66
C GLN A 536 -101.96 32.86 61.63
N LEU A 537 -101.96 32.37 62.88
CA LEU A 537 -102.93 32.74 63.92
C LEU A 537 -102.75 34.18 64.46
N VAL A 538 -101.65 34.86 64.12
CA VAL A 538 -101.35 36.23 64.55
C VAL A 538 -101.58 37.27 63.44
N ARG A 539 -102.04 36.86 62.23
CA ARG A 539 -102.40 37.82 61.17
C ARG A 539 -103.91 38.13 61.13
N PRO A 540 -104.31 39.39 61.35
CA PRO A 540 -105.71 39.79 61.45
C PRO A 540 -106.38 39.92 60.07
N THR A 541 -107.60 39.40 59.95
CA THR A 541 -108.53 39.63 58.83
C THR A 541 -109.79 40.34 59.36
N ILE A 542 -109.75 41.66 59.45
CA ILE A 542 -110.90 42.58 59.66
C ILE A 542 -110.49 43.92 59.01
N GLY A 543 -111.18 44.52 58.04
CA GLY A 543 -112.56 44.27 57.59
C GLY A 543 -113.56 45.03 58.43
#